data_AF-O61233-F1
#
_entry.id   AF-O61233-F1
#
_cell.length_a   1.000
_cell.length_b   1.000
_cell.length_c   1.000
_cell.angle_alpha   90.00
_cell.angle_beta   90.00
_cell.angle_gamma   90.00
#
_symmetry.space_group_name_H-M   'P 1'
#
loop_
_entity.id
_entity.type
_entity.pdbx_description
1 polymer ?
#
loop_
_entity_poly.entity_id
_entity_poly.type
_entity_poly.pdbx_seq_one_letter_code
_entity_poly.pdbx_strand_id
1 'polypeptide(L)'
;MKVFVAVFLLAFATYVSAECLVTESLKVKLQWASAFGHAHERVAFGLELWRDIIDDHPEIKAPFSRVRGDNIYSPEFGAHSQRVLSGLDITISMLDTPDMLAAQLAHLKVQHVERNLKPEFFDIFLKHLLHVLGDRLGTHFDFGAWHDCVDQIIDGIK
;
A
#
# COMPACT_ATOMS: atom_id res chain seq x y z
N MET A 1 -21.88 0.60 -43.30
CA MET A 1 -20.80 -0.34 -42.89
C MET A 1 -19.72 0.29 -42.00
N LYS A 2 -19.35 1.58 -42.16
CA LYS A 2 -18.33 2.23 -41.30
C LYS A 2 -18.79 2.51 -39.85
N VAL A 3 -20.09 2.76 -39.64
CA VAL A 3 -20.65 3.05 -38.30
C VAL A 3 -20.72 1.81 -37.42
N PHE A 4 -20.99 0.63 -37.99
CA PHE A 4 -21.04 -0.63 -37.24
C PHE A 4 -19.64 -1.08 -36.75
N VAL A 5 -18.57 -0.75 -37.48
CA VAL A 5 -17.19 -1.04 -37.06
C VAL A 5 -16.75 -0.16 -35.89
N ALA A 6 -17.20 1.10 -35.85
CA ALA A 6 -16.87 2.04 -34.77
C ALA A 6 -17.55 1.66 -33.44
N VAL A 7 -18.77 1.13 -33.48
CA VAL A 7 -19.50 0.68 -32.27
C VAL A 7 -18.92 -0.61 -31.70
N PHE A 8 -18.35 -1.49 -32.54
CA PHE A 8 -17.70 -2.72 -32.07
C PHE A 8 -16.36 -2.47 -31.34
N LEU A 9 -15.66 -1.38 -31.66
CA LEU A 9 -14.39 -1.01 -31.02
C LEU A 9 -14.57 -0.32 -29.66
N LEU A 10 -15.70 0.36 -29.42
CA LEU A 10 -16.00 0.97 -28.12
C LEU A 10 -16.55 -0.01 -27.07
N ALA A 11 -17.01 -1.20 -27.49
CA ALA A 11 -17.50 -2.22 -26.57
C ALA A 11 -16.39 -3.01 -25.84
N PHE A 12 -15.13 -2.81 -26.22
CA PHE A 12 -13.96 -3.39 -25.54
C PHE A 12 -13.34 -2.49 -24.46
N ALA A 13 -13.97 -1.37 -24.14
CA ALA A 13 -13.71 -0.68 -22.87
C ALA A 13 -14.42 -1.46 -21.75
N THR A 14 -14.03 -2.72 -21.54
CA THR A 14 -14.29 -3.39 -20.28
C THR A 14 -13.70 -2.49 -19.21
N TYR A 15 -14.51 -2.12 -18.21
CA TYR A 15 -14.00 -1.63 -16.94
C TYR A 15 -12.93 -2.63 -16.49
N VAL A 16 -11.66 -2.30 -16.72
CA VAL A 16 -10.56 -2.99 -16.06
C VAL A 16 -10.70 -2.52 -14.63
N SER A 17 -11.41 -3.30 -13.83
CA SER A 17 -11.13 -3.32 -12.40
C SER A 17 -9.63 -3.58 -12.31
N ALA A 18 -8.91 -2.65 -11.68
CA ALA A 18 -7.48 -2.74 -11.44
C ALA A 18 -7.23 -3.86 -10.43
N GLU A 19 -7.42 -5.12 -10.86
CA GLU A 19 -7.21 -6.30 -10.04
C GLU A 19 -5.73 -6.68 -10.10
N CYS A 20 -5.13 -6.96 -8.95
CA CYS A 20 -3.75 -7.47 -8.88
C CYS A 20 -3.67 -8.83 -9.56
N LEU A 21 -3.08 -8.86 -10.76
CA LEU A 21 -2.90 -10.09 -11.51
C LEU A 21 -1.79 -10.94 -10.88
N VAL A 22 -1.81 -12.25 -11.14
CA VAL A 22 -0.80 -13.20 -10.62
C VAL A 22 0.64 -12.80 -10.99
N THR A 23 0.85 -12.21 -12.17
CA THR A 23 2.18 -11.73 -12.58
C THR A 23 2.59 -10.45 -11.85
N GLU A 24 1.63 -9.61 -11.49
CA GLU A 24 1.86 -8.38 -10.74
C GLU A 24 2.16 -8.70 -9.28
N SER A 25 1.43 -9.64 -8.67
CA SER A 25 1.71 -10.09 -7.31
C SER A 25 3.12 -10.64 -7.16
N LEU A 26 3.58 -11.49 -8.09
CA LEU A 26 4.95 -12.01 -8.10
C LEU A 26 5.98 -10.88 -8.26
N LYS A 27 5.70 -9.87 -9.09
CA LYS A 27 6.59 -8.74 -9.30
C LYS A 27 6.66 -7.84 -8.06
N VAL A 28 5.53 -7.52 -7.45
CA VAL A 28 5.44 -6.75 -6.19
C VAL A 28 6.19 -7.47 -5.08
N LYS A 29 6.01 -8.79 -4.92
CA LYS A 29 6.76 -9.61 -3.95
C LYS A 29 8.27 -9.49 -4.15
N LEU A 30 8.74 -9.59 -5.40
CA LEU A 30 10.16 -9.49 -5.72
C LEU A 30 10.71 -8.08 -5.45
N GLN A 31 10.00 -7.05 -5.89
CA GLN A 31 10.40 -5.65 -5.70
C GLN A 31 10.38 -5.26 -4.22
N TRP A 32 9.39 -5.73 -3.46
CA TRP A 32 9.30 -5.48 -2.03
C TRP A 32 10.47 -6.08 -1.27
N ALA A 33 10.85 -7.32 -1.58
CA ALA A 33 12.02 -7.97 -0.98
C ALA A 33 13.32 -7.18 -1.21
N SER A 34 13.43 -6.50 -2.35
CA SER A 34 14.57 -5.62 -2.66
C SER A 34 14.48 -4.25 -1.97
N ALA A 35 13.28 -3.67 -1.85
CA ALA A 35 13.10 -2.30 -1.39
C ALA A 35 12.98 -2.17 0.14
N PHE A 36 12.32 -3.13 0.81
CA PHE A 36 12.05 -3.06 2.24
C PHE A 36 13.33 -3.25 3.07
N GLY A 37 14.30 -4.01 2.55
CA GLY A 37 15.61 -4.19 3.18
C GLY A 37 15.55 -4.95 4.50
N HIS A 38 16.60 -4.78 5.32
CA HIS A 38 16.77 -5.50 6.59
C HIS A 38 17.22 -4.57 7.73
N ALA A 39 16.89 -4.92 8.97
CA ALA A 39 17.32 -4.21 10.19
C ALA A 39 17.15 -2.68 10.10
N HIS A 40 18.25 -1.92 10.06
CA HIS A 40 18.22 -0.46 10.03
C HIS A 40 17.62 0.12 8.75
N GLU A 41 17.69 -0.60 7.62
CA GLU A 41 17.10 -0.14 6.36
C GLU A 41 15.56 -0.10 6.43
N ARG A 42 14.95 -1.07 7.12
CA ARG A 42 13.50 -1.10 7.38
C ARG A 42 13.04 0.07 8.25
N VAL A 43 13.87 0.44 9.22
CA VAL A 43 13.61 1.60 10.09
C VAL A 43 13.71 2.89 9.28
N ALA A 44 14.74 3.04 8.45
CA ALA A 44 14.90 4.19 7.58
C ALA A 44 13.75 4.31 6.55
N PHE A 45 13.35 3.20 5.94
CA PHE A 45 12.19 3.14 5.02
C PHE A 45 10.93 3.67 5.70
N GLY A 46 10.63 3.17 6.90
CA GLY A 46 9.44 3.59 7.62
C GLY A 46 9.48 5.06 8.03
N LEU A 47 10.62 5.54 8.50
CA LEU A 47 10.79 6.93 8.87
C LEU A 47 10.61 7.86 7.66
N GLU A 48 11.20 7.53 6.52
CA GLU A 48 11.06 8.25 5.26
C GLU A 48 9.60 8.33 4.82
N LEU A 49 8.90 7.19 4.79
CA LEU A 49 7.48 7.12 4.44
C LEU A 49 6.61 8.00 5.35
N TRP A 50 6.76 7.86 6.67
CA TRP A 50 5.91 8.62 7.60
C TRP A 50 6.27 10.09 7.69
N ARG A 51 7.55 10.45 7.49
CA ARG A 51 7.97 11.85 7.37
C ARG A 51 7.23 12.52 6.23
N ASP A 52 7.28 11.92 5.03
CA ASP A 52 6.67 12.53 3.85
C ASP A 52 5.15 12.63 3.98
N ILE A 53 4.50 11.61 4.56
CA ILE A 53 3.05 11.65 4.84
C ILE A 53 2.70 12.79 5.81
N ILE A 54 3.44 12.94 6.91
CA ILE A 54 3.10 13.91 7.96
C ILE A 54 3.48 15.35 7.58
N ASP A 55 4.52 15.52 6.77
CA ASP A 55 4.91 16.82 6.23
C ASP A 55 3.86 17.35 5.25
N ASP A 56 3.34 16.50 4.36
CA ASP A 56 2.30 16.87 3.39
C ASP A 56 0.88 16.90 4.01
N HIS A 57 0.60 16.01 4.97
CA HIS A 57 -0.72 15.77 5.56
C HIS A 57 -0.67 15.75 7.10
N PRO A 58 -0.41 16.88 7.77
CA PRO A 58 -0.25 16.95 9.22
C PRO A 58 -1.48 16.52 10.02
N GLU A 59 -2.68 16.53 9.43
CA GLU A 59 -3.92 16.03 10.02
C GLU A 59 -3.89 14.54 10.36
N ILE A 60 -3.03 13.76 9.67
CA ILE A 60 -2.85 12.32 9.89
C ILE A 60 -2.23 12.05 11.27
N LYS A 61 -1.59 13.03 11.92
CA LYS A 61 -1.03 12.85 13.28
C LYS A 61 -2.09 12.55 14.34
N ALA A 62 -3.32 13.07 14.18
CA ALA A 62 -4.39 12.96 15.17
C ALA A 62 -4.74 11.51 15.55
N PRO A 63 -5.02 10.59 14.60
CA PRO A 63 -5.28 9.18 14.92
C PRO A 63 -4.08 8.45 15.57
N PHE A 64 -2.86 8.97 15.43
CA PHE A 64 -1.63 8.37 15.96
C PHE A 64 -1.15 8.96 17.29
N SER A 65 -1.99 9.75 17.99
CA SER A 65 -1.63 10.35 19.29
C SER A 65 -1.17 9.33 20.35
N ARG A 66 -1.77 8.13 20.37
CA ARG A 66 -1.40 7.03 21.30
C ARG A 66 -0.02 6.42 21.07
N VAL A 67 0.60 6.70 19.92
CA VAL A 67 1.91 6.18 19.51
C VAL A 67 2.89 7.31 19.24
N ARG A 68 2.68 8.49 19.84
CA ARG A 68 3.53 9.68 19.64
C ARG A 68 3.61 10.14 18.17
N GLY A 69 2.48 10.15 17.45
CA GLY A 69 2.40 10.67 16.08
C GLY A 69 2.83 12.14 15.93
N ASP A 70 2.91 12.89 17.03
CA ASP A 70 3.50 14.23 17.09
C ASP A 70 5.04 14.25 16.96
N ASN A 71 5.70 13.12 17.17
CA ASN A 71 7.15 12.95 17.04
C ASN A 71 7.48 11.59 16.41
N ILE A 72 7.60 11.56 15.08
CA ILE A 72 7.91 10.32 14.34
C ILE A 72 9.29 9.73 14.64
N TYR A 73 10.18 10.51 15.26
CA TYR A 73 11.50 10.07 15.69
C TYR A 73 11.48 9.39 17.08
N SER A 74 10.31 9.31 17.73
CA SER A 74 10.18 8.64 19.02
C SER A 74 10.25 7.11 18.88
N PRO A 75 10.73 6.38 19.91
CA PRO A 75 10.71 4.93 19.90
C PRO A 75 9.32 4.32 19.73
N GLU A 76 8.28 4.95 20.29
CA GLU A 76 6.88 4.51 20.20
C GLU A 76 6.36 4.56 18.76
N PHE A 77 6.63 5.67 18.06
CA PHE A 77 6.22 5.84 16.68
C PHE A 77 7.05 4.95 15.75
N GLY A 78 8.36 4.85 16.00
CA GLY A 78 9.24 3.91 15.28
C GLY A 78 8.74 2.47 15.40
N ALA A 79 8.35 2.03 16.61
CA ALA A 79 7.75 0.71 16.81
C ALA A 79 6.40 0.56 16.11
N HIS A 80 5.58 1.61 16.06
CA HIS A 80 4.32 1.60 15.31
C HIS A 80 4.54 1.47 13.80
N SER A 81 5.45 2.26 13.24
CA SER A 81 5.85 2.20 11.84
C SER A 81 6.26 0.78 11.44
N GLN A 82 7.10 0.13 12.26
CA GLN A 82 7.52 -1.25 11.99
C GLN A 82 6.38 -2.27 12.08
N ARG A 83 5.35 -2.04 12.93
CA ARG A 83 4.15 -2.90 12.96
C ARG A 83 3.31 -2.72 11.69
N VAL A 84 3.17 -1.51 11.18
CA VAL A 84 2.45 -1.24 9.93
C VAL A 84 3.17 -1.90 8.76
N LEU A 85 4.48 -1.69 8.63
CA LEU A 85 5.26 -2.26 7.54
C LEU A 85 5.37 -3.80 7.62
N SER A 86 5.41 -4.37 8.83
CA SER A 86 5.30 -5.83 9.00
C SER A 86 3.92 -6.35 8.57
N GLY A 87 2.84 -5.61 8.85
CA GLY A 87 1.51 -5.95 8.37
C GLY A 87 1.43 -5.94 6.83
N LEU A 88 2.01 -4.91 6.21
CA LEU A 88 2.13 -4.79 4.76
C LEU A 88 2.97 -5.92 4.16
N ASP A 89 4.12 -6.24 4.75
CA ASP A 89 5.01 -7.34 4.36
C ASP A 89 4.28 -8.69 4.35
N ILE A 90 3.50 -8.97 5.40
CA ILE A 90 2.66 -10.18 5.48
C ILE A 90 1.65 -10.20 4.33
N THR A 91 0.89 -9.12 4.12
CA THR A 91 -0.10 -9.08 3.03
C THR A 91 0.53 -9.21 1.65
N ILE A 92 1.68 -8.57 1.40
CA ILE A 92 2.42 -8.70 0.15
C ILE A 92 2.88 -10.15 -0.05
N SER A 93 3.40 -10.78 0.99
CA SER A 93 3.85 -12.18 0.93
C SER A 93 2.74 -13.16 0.56
N MET A 94 1.48 -12.80 0.87
CA MET A 94 0.28 -13.61 0.66
C MET A 94 -0.47 -13.30 -0.64
N LEU A 95 -0.02 -12.33 -1.47
CA LEU A 95 -0.73 -11.92 -2.69
C LEU A 95 -0.99 -13.05 -3.69
N ASP A 96 -0.19 -14.12 -3.68
CA ASP A 96 -0.34 -15.32 -4.51
C ASP A 96 -1.07 -16.48 -3.79
N THR A 97 -1.62 -16.24 -2.61
CA THR A 97 -2.36 -17.21 -1.77
C THR A 97 -3.69 -16.61 -1.30
N PRO A 98 -4.72 -16.56 -2.16
CA PRO A 98 -5.92 -15.73 -1.95
C PRO A 98 -6.67 -16.05 -0.65
N ASP A 99 -6.74 -17.32 -0.25
CA ASP A 99 -7.41 -17.72 1.01
C ASP A 99 -6.66 -17.19 2.25
N MET A 100 -5.33 -17.20 2.23
CA MET A 100 -4.50 -16.66 3.31
C MET A 100 -4.57 -15.14 3.36
N LEU A 101 -4.50 -14.49 2.19
CA LEU A 101 -4.67 -13.05 2.07
C LEU A 101 -6.03 -12.62 2.61
N ALA A 102 -7.12 -13.27 2.21
CA ALA A 102 -8.47 -12.94 2.67
C ALA A 102 -8.59 -13.04 4.20
N ALA A 103 -8.04 -14.09 4.80
CA ALA A 103 -8.03 -14.25 6.26
C ALA A 103 -7.23 -13.13 6.97
N GLN A 104 -6.08 -12.75 6.42
CA GLN A 104 -5.26 -11.67 6.95
C GLN A 104 -5.93 -10.30 6.79
N LEU A 105 -6.56 -10.02 5.66
CA LEU A 105 -7.29 -8.78 5.42
C LEU A 105 -8.50 -8.67 6.36
N ALA A 106 -9.23 -9.77 6.61
CA ALA A 106 -10.30 -9.79 7.61
C ALA A 106 -9.78 -9.44 9.02
N HIS A 107 -8.61 -9.94 9.40
CA HIS A 107 -7.96 -9.58 10.66
C HIS A 107 -7.59 -8.10 10.71
N LEU A 108 -6.95 -7.57 9.67
CA LEU A 108 -6.56 -6.16 9.60
C LEU A 108 -7.77 -5.22 9.57
N LYS A 109 -8.86 -5.59 8.89
CA LYS A 109 -10.11 -4.85 8.86
C LYS A 109 -10.68 -4.66 10.27
N VAL A 110 -10.74 -5.72 11.08
CA VAL A 110 -11.18 -5.61 12.49
C VAL A 110 -10.33 -4.60 13.26
N GLN A 111 -9.02 -4.57 13.03
CA GLN A 111 -8.16 -3.57 13.66
C GLN A 111 -8.48 -2.14 13.19
N HIS A 112 -8.81 -1.92 11.91
CA HIS A 112 -8.95 -0.55 11.38
C HIS A 112 -10.38 0.02 11.51
N VAL A 113 -11.42 -0.83 11.52
CA VAL A 113 -12.83 -0.39 11.66
C VAL A 113 -13.05 0.38 12.96
N GLU A 114 -12.53 -0.10 14.09
CA GLU A 114 -12.69 0.57 15.39
C GLU A 114 -12.00 1.94 15.47
N ARG A 115 -11.04 2.20 14.58
CA ARG A 115 -10.28 3.46 14.53
C ARG A 115 -11.00 4.55 13.73
N ASN A 116 -12.04 4.18 12.97
CA ASN A 116 -12.84 5.09 12.12
C ASN A 116 -11.98 6.09 11.33
N LEU A 117 -10.92 5.56 10.71
CA LEU A 117 -10.02 6.36 9.88
C LEU A 117 -10.78 6.84 8.65
N LYS A 118 -10.46 8.05 8.20
CA LYS A 118 -11.07 8.55 6.97
C LYS A 118 -10.52 7.75 5.77
N PRO A 119 -11.36 7.32 4.82
CA PRO A 119 -10.92 6.52 3.67
C PRO A 119 -9.75 7.15 2.90
N GLU A 120 -9.71 8.48 2.79
CA GLU A 120 -8.65 9.21 2.09
C GLU A 120 -7.26 9.02 2.71
N PHE A 121 -7.16 8.64 4.00
CA PHE A 121 -5.86 8.38 4.63
C PHE A 121 -5.17 7.14 4.07
N PHE A 122 -5.94 6.16 3.58
CA PHE A 122 -5.38 5.00 2.90
C PHE A 122 -4.84 5.37 1.52
N ASP A 123 -5.54 6.24 0.79
CA ASP A 123 -5.11 6.70 -0.54
C ASP A 123 -3.83 7.57 -0.42
N ILE A 124 -3.74 8.40 0.62
CA ILE A 124 -2.51 9.14 0.96
C ILE A 124 -1.38 8.16 1.26
N PHE A 125 -1.63 7.14 2.10
CA PHE A 125 -0.62 6.13 2.40
C PHE A 125 -0.11 5.43 1.13
N LEU A 126 -1.00 4.99 0.24
CA LEU A 126 -0.64 4.37 -1.03
C LEU A 126 0.24 5.31 -1.87
N LYS A 127 -0.19 6.56 -2.06
CA LYS A 127 0.56 7.55 -2.84
C LYS A 127 2.00 7.72 -2.34
N HIS A 128 2.18 7.90 -1.03
CA HIS A 128 3.52 8.09 -0.46
C HIS A 128 4.34 6.79 -0.47
N LEU A 129 3.71 5.63 -0.29
CA LEU A 129 4.38 4.34 -0.45
C LEU A 129 4.95 4.17 -1.87
N LEU A 130 4.16 4.49 -2.90
CA LEU A 130 4.60 4.43 -4.30
C LEU A 130 5.75 5.40 -4.58
N HIS A 131 5.75 6.58 -3.96
CA HIS A 131 6.86 7.54 -4.07
C HIS A 131 8.16 6.95 -3.50
N VAL A 132 8.15 6.49 -2.24
CA VAL A 132 9.33 5.90 -1.59
C VAL A 132 9.85 4.67 -2.33
N LEU A 133 8.93 3.85 -2.87
CA LEU A 133 9.31 2.71 -3.70
C LEU A 133 9.94 3.13 -5.03
N GLY A 134 9.41 4.17 -5.68
CA GLY A 134 9.99 4.73 -6.89
C GLY A 134 11.43 5.20 -6.70
N ASP A 135 11.71 5.87 -5.58
CA ASP A 135 13.06 6.33 -5.24
C ASP A 135 14.02 5.17 -4.97
N ARG A 136 13.54 4.10 -4.31
CA ARG A 136 14.36 2.94 -3.92
C ARG A 136 14.60 1.95 -5.05
N LEU A 137 13.62 1.76 -5.94
CA LEU A 137 13.68 0.80 -7.04
C LEU A 137 14.13 1.44 -8.36
N GLY A 138 14.05 2.77 -8.47
CA GLY A 138 14.46 3.52 -9.65
C GLY A 138 13.77 3.00 -10.91
N THR A 139 14.56 2.75 -11.96
CA THR A 139 14.05 2.27 -13.26
C THR A 139 13.43 0.87 -13.22
N HIS A 140 13.61 0.12 -12.13
CA HIS A 140 13.01 -1.20 -11.97
C HIS A 140 11.61 -1.15 -11.37
N PHE A 141 11.16 0.00 -10.88
CA PHE A 141 9.85 0.15 -10.25
C PHE A 141 8.72 -0.09 -11.26
N ASP A 142 7.75 -0.94 -10.89
CA ASP A 142 6.53 -1.13 -11.65
C ASP A 142 5.35 -0.47 -10.93
N PHE A 143 5.09 0.79 -11.27
CA PHE A 143 4.04 1.59 -10.62
C PHE A 143 2.66 0.92 -10.73
N GLY A 144 2.31 0.39 -11.90
CA GLY A 144 0.97 -0.20 -12.13
C GLY A 144 0.75 -1.43 -11.25
N ALA A 145 1.71 -2.36 -11.27
CA ALA A 145 1.62 -3.56 -10.45
C ALA A 145 1.52 -3.23 -8.95
N TRP A 146 2.30 -2.25 -8.47
CA TRP A 146 2.24 -1.83 -7.07
C TRP A 146 0.94 -1.13 -6.70
N HIS A 147 0.45 -0.25 -7.56
CA HIS A 147 -0.82 0.42 -7.37
C HIS A 147 -1.93 -0.61 -7.22
N ASP A 148 -2.09 -1.50 -8.19
CA ASP A 148 -3.22 -2.44 -8.25
C ASP A 148 -3.18 -3.45 -7.09
N CYS A 149 -1.99 -3.94 -6.72
CA CYS A 149 -1.84 -4.88 -5.61
C CYS A 149 -2.01 -4.25 -4.23
N VAL A 150 -1.52 -3.03 -4.00
CA VAL A 150 -1.69 -2.37 -2.71
C VAL A 150 -3.09 -1.78 -2.58
N ASP A 151 -3.71 -1.33 -3.67
CA ASP A 151 -5.11 -0.90 -3.68
C ASP A 151 -6.04 -2.05 -3.31
N GLN A 152 -5.83 -3.25 -3.87
CA GLN A 152 -6.55 -4.47 -3.45
C GLN A 152 -6.37 -4.78 -1.94
N ILE A 153 -5.16 -4.61 -1.39
CA ILE A 153 -4.90 -4.80 0.05
C ILE A 153 -5.68 -3.76 0.86
N ILE A 154 -5.62 -2.48 0.47
CA ILE A 154 -6.29 -1.37 1.14
C ILE A 154 -7.81 -1.55 1.12
N ASP A 155 -8.38 -1.94 -0.01
CA ASP A 155 -9.82 -2.19 -0.15
C ASP A 155 -10.31 -3.35 0.72
N GLY A 156 -9.44 -4.33 0.99
CA GLY A 156 -9.71 -5.39 1.96
C GLY A 156 -9.71 -4.93 3.42
N ILE A 157 -9.08 -3.79 3.73
CA ILE A 157 -8.95 -3.24 5.09
C ILE A 157 -10.03 -2.18 5.38
N LYS A 158 -10.41 -1.37 4.37
CA LYS A 158 -11.52 -0.41 4.44
C LYS A 158 -12.82 -1.10 4.86
#